data_AF-A0A845Y3I2-F1
#
_entry.id   AF-A0A845Y3I2-F1
#
_cell.length_a   1.000
_cell.length_b   1.000
_cell.length_c   1.000
_cell.angle_alpha   90.00
_cell.angle_beta   90.00
_cell.angle_gamma   90.00
#
_symmetry.space_group_name_H-M   'P 1'
#
loop_
_entity.id
_entity.type
_entity.pdbx_description
1 polymer ?
#
loop_
_entity_poly.entity_id
_entity_poly.type
_entity_poly.pdbx_seq_one_letter_code
_entity_poly.pdbx_strand_id
1 'polypeptide(L)'
;MEFNYAYKNSTAVSDRGSSTQMSFSPDTKRPPTYFIGELGKNVAFREAISALHDVVVSDLRFKPKDRTEYKQWRANQDQQDWQLIAAQRQDLANKIQPLQAELNQLNQNRYQRLSTFYKARQQYYNYLYEKDRDAWFVLDPVITVHPDEVFFECFSQDESSYGRLGASYEVFKTIKEFACGTTNIDYSAALYNEFQKIRSYKTTQFEIDPSGFEVKTT
;
A
#
# COMPACT_ATOMS: atom_id res chain seq x y z
N MET A 1 9.40 -21.07 -2.20
CA MET A 1 9.58 -20.27 -3.43
C MET A 1 10.51 -19.15 -3.07
N GLU A 2 11.70 -19.10 -3.66
CA GLU A 2 12.63 -17.97 -3.50
C GLU A 2 12.17 -16.86 -4.45
N PHE A 3 11.66 -15.75 -3.91
CA PHE A 3 11.41 -14.54 -4.67
C PHE A 3 12.64 -13.67 -4.55
N ASN A 4 13.25 -13.38 -5.69
CA ASN A 4 14.59 -12.84 -5.78
C ASN A 4 14.48 -11.63 -6.70
N TYR A 5 14.51 -10.40 -6.19
CA TYR A 5 14.49 -9.17 -7.00
C TYR A 5 15.91 -8.69 -7.30
N ALA A 6 16.12 -7.92 -8.36
CA ALA A 6 17.37 -7.22 -8.58
C ALA A 6 17.13 -5.90 -9.31
N TYR A 7 17.20 -4.78 -8.58
CA TYR A 7 17.10 -3.44 -9.15
C TYR A 7 18.52 -2.89 -9.39
N LYS A 8 18.78 -2.33 -10.57
CA LYS A 8 20.11 -1.79 -10.88
C LYS A 8 20.33 -0.40 -10.29
N ASN A 9 19.26 0.39 -10.18
CA ASN A 9 19.27 1.75 -9.66
C ASN A 9 18.13 1.91 -8.62
N SER A 10 18.14 3.00 -7.86
CA SER A 10 16.96 3.42 -7.10
C SER A 10 16.00 4.20 -8.00
N THR A 11 14.69 4.12 -7.75
CA THR A 11 13.72 5.03 -8.36
C THR A 11 14.12 6.47 -8.02
N ALA A 12 14.25 7.31 -9.04
CA ALA A 12 14.77 8.66 -8.91
C ALA A 12 13.81 9.67 -9.54
N VAL A 13 13.71 10.84 -8.92
CA VAL A 13 13.00 11.98 -9.51
C VAL A 13 13.99 13.12 -9.63
N SER A 14 14.09 13.69 -10.83
CA SER A 14 14.84 14.91 -11.07
C SER A 14 13.88 16.06 -11.37
N ASP A 15 13.91 17.07 -10.52
CA ASP A 15 13.06 18.26 -10.67
C ASP A 15 13.89 19.45 -11.11
N ARG A 16 13.59 19.98 -12.30
CA ARG A 16 14.12 21.24 -12.84
C ARG A 16 12.98 22.25 -12.89
N GLY A 17 13.29 23.54 -12.77
CA GLY A 17 12.26 24.59 -12.62
C GLY A 17 11.09 24.51 -13.61
N SER A 18 11.35 24.12 -14.86
CA SER A 18 10.35 23.96 -15.92
C SER A 18 9.96 22.50 -16.24
N SER A 19 10.62 21.49 -15.69
CA SER A 19 10.36 20.08 -16.02
C SER A 19 10.61 19.12 -14.86
N THR A 20 9.81 18.07 -14.77
CA THR A 20 9.97 16.99 -13.79
C THR A 20 10.14 15.68 -14.55
N GLN A 21 11.22 14.94 -14.26
CA GLN A 21 11.49 13.62 -14.83
C GLN A 21 11.42 12.59 -13.72
N MET A 22 10.57 11.58 -13.89
CA MET A 22 10.40 10.46 -12.98
C MET A 22 10.96 9.20 -13.63
N SER A 23 12.02 8.62 -13.04
CA SER A 23 12.71 7.42 -13.52
C SER A 23 12.44 6.25 -12.57
N PHE A 24 11.74 5.23 -13.05
CA PHE A 24 11.43 4.00 -12.31
C PHE A 24 12.46 2.91 -12.62
N SER A 25 13.10 2.34 -11.60
CA SER A 25 14.07 1.27 -11.83
C SER A 25 13.39 -0.10 -11.94
N PRO A 26 13.55 -0.83 -13.05
CA PRO A 26 12.91 -2.13 -13.22
C PRO A 26 13.68 -3.27 -12.54
N ASP A 27 12.97 -4.36 -12.28
CA ASP A 27 13.56 -5.64 -11.85
C ASP A 27 14.27 -6.33 -13.02
N THR A 28 15.59 -6.40 -12.92
CA THR A 28 16.50 -6.90 -13.96
C THR A 28 16.41 -8.41 -14.19
N LYS A 29 15.76 -9.14 -13.27
CA LYS A 29 15.50 -10.58 -13.43
C LYS A 29 14.30 -10.88 -14.34
N ARG A 30 13.58 -9.86 -14.81
CA ARG A 30 12.43 -9.98 -15.73
C ARG A 30 12.79 -9.56 -17.15
N PRO A 31 11.97 -9.92 -18.16
CA PRO A 31 12.15 -9.40 -19.52
C PRO A 31 12.19 -7.86 -19.52
N PRO A 32 13.04 -7.25 -20.38
CA PRO A 32 13.22 -5.82 -20.40
C PRO A 32 11.89 -5.10 -20.65
N THR A 33 11.45 -4.34 -19.67
CA THR A 33 10.23 -3.52 -19.72
C THR A 33 10.67 -2.07 -19.59
N TYR A 34 10.39 -1.26 -20.61
CA TYR A 34 10.70 0.16 -20.60
C TYR A 34 9.62 0.94 -21.32
N PHE A 35 9.44 2.19 -20.91
CA PHE A 35 8.43 3.09 -21.47
C PHE A 35 8.88 4.52 -21.23
N ILE A 36 8.83 5.36 -22.26
CA ILE A 36 9.15 6.78 -22.14
C ILE A 36 8.02 7.59 -22.77
N GLY A 37 7.30 8.33 -21.93
CA GLY A 37 6.16 9.14 -22.35
C GLY A 37 6.15 10.53 -21.71
N GLU A 38 5.80 11.56 -22.48
CA GLU A 38 5.48 12.89 -21.94
C GLU A 38 4.01 12.95 -21.55
N LEU A 39 3.71 13.27 -20.29
CA LEU A 39 2.35 13.32 -19.78
C LEU A 39 1.57 14.50 -20.39
N GLY A 40 0.40 14.20 -20.97
CA GLY A 40 -0.50 15.18 -21.57
C GLY A 40 -1.66 15.61 -20.66
N LYS A 41 -2.20 14.68 -19.87
CA LYS A 41 -3.31 14.94 -18.93
C LYS A 41 -2.83 15.00 -17.47
N ASN A 42 -1.99 15.98 -17.17
CA ASN A 42 -1.25 16.12 -15.91
C ASN A 42 -2.13 16.04 -14.65
N VAL A 43 -3.18 16.88 -14.56
CA VAL A 43 -4.01 16.96 -13.34
C VAL A 43 -4.83 15.68 -13.15
N ALA A 44 -5.45 15.17 -14.23
CA ALA A 44 -6.24 13.94 -14.16
C ALA A 44 -5.39 12.74 -13.71
N PHE A 45 -4.17 12.61 -14.27
CA PHE A 45 -3.24 11.56 -13.86
C PHE A 45 -2.82 11.70 -12.39
N ARG A 46 -2.52 12.93 -11.93
CA ARG A 46 -2.18 13.20 -10.53
C ARG A 46 -3.27 12.73 -9.57
N GLU A 47 -4.52 13.11 -9.81
CA GLU A 47 -5.61 12.70 -8.92
C GLU A 47 -5.79 11.17 -8.94
N ALA A 48 -5.68 10.56 -10.11
CA ALA A 48 -5.84 9.12 -10.26
C ALA A 48 -4.73 8.30 -9.56
N ILE A 49 -3.46 8.71 -9.70
CA ILE A 49 -2.35 8.05 -9.00
C ILE A 49 -2.37 8.34 -7.49
N SER A 50 -2.96 9.46 -7.07
CA SER A 50 -3.19 9.76 -5.64
C SER A 50 -4.27 8.87 -5.04
N ALA A 51 -5.35 8.59 -5.77
CA ALA A 51 -6.35 7.62 -5.33
C ALA A 51 -5.76 6.21 -5.20
N LEU A 52 -4.82 5.83 -6.09
CA LEU A 52 -4.10 4.56 -5.96
C LEU A 52 -3.20 4.54 -4.72
N HIS A 53 -2.55 5.67 -4.39
CA HIS A 53 -1.75 5.80 -3.16
C HIS A 53 -2.56 5.48 -1.90
N ASP A 54 -3.78 6.00 -1.80
CA ASP A 54 -4.66 5.76 -0.65
C ASP A 54 -4.97 4.28 -0.46
N VAL A 55 -5.01 3.50 -1.55
CA VAL A 55 -5.12 2.04 -1.49
C VAL A 55 -3.81 1.42 -0.97
N VAL A 56 -2.66 1.82 -1.52
CA VAL A 56 -1.33 1.30 -1.10
C VAL A 56 -1.10 1.47 0.39
N VAL A 57 -1.41 2.65 0.94
CA VAL A 57 -1.18 2.95 2.37
C VAL A 57 -2.35 2.55 3.28
N SER A 58 -3.45 2.07 2.70
CA SER A 58 -4.61 1.63 3.48
C SER A 58 -4.25 0.47 4.38
N ASP A 59 -4.73 0.56 5.61
CA ASP A 59 -4.62 -0.47 6.62
C ASP A 59 -5.96 -0.53 7.37
N LEU A 60 -6.83 -1.44 6.93
CA LEU A 60 -8.17 -1.68 7.51
C LEU A 60 -8.09 -2.52 8.79
N ARG A 61 -6.90 -2.80 9.32
CA ARG A 61 -6.79 -3.39 10.67
C ARG A 61 -7.47 -2.46 11.67
N PHE A 62 -8.26 -3.05 12.55
CA PHE A 62 -8.99 -2.32 13.58
C PHE A 62 -8.03 -1.50 14.45
N LYS A 63 -8.12 -0.17 14.36
CA LYS A 63 -7.42 0.77 15.24
C LYS A 63 -8.40 1.20 16.34
N PRO A 64 -8.19 0.79 17.61
CA PRO A 64 -9.09 1.17 18.69
C PRO A 64 -9.12 2.70 18.82
N LYS A 65 -10.32 3.28 18.74
CA LYS A 65 -10.51 4.72 18.92
C LYS A 65 -9.98 5.13 20.29
N ASP A 66 -9.18 6.20 20.35
CA ASP A 66 -8.84 6.81 21.63
C ASP A 66 -10.13 7.32 22.30
N ARG A 67 -10.42 6.77 23.47
CA ARG A 67 -11.62 7.07 24.26
C ARG A 67 -11.25 7.67 25.61
N THR A 68 -10.04 8.19 25.77
CA THR A 68 -9.53 8.67 27.06
C THR A 68 -10.38 9.82 27.60
N GLU A 69 -10.63 10.85 26.80
CA GLU A 69 -11.49 11.99 27.17
C GLU A 69 -12.93 11.57 27.46
N TYR A 70 -13.51 10.69 26.62
CA TYR A 70 -14.86 10.18 26.84
C TYR A 70 -14.97 9.35 28.13
N LYS A 71 -13.96 8.52 28.43
CA LYS A 71 -13.92 7.75 29.68
C LYS A 71 -13.80 8.66 30.89
N GLN A 72 -13.02 9.74 30.82
CA GLN A 72 -12.88 10.75 31.88
C GLN A 72 -14.18 11.53 32.08
N TRP A 73 -14.80 12.02 31.02
CA TRP A 73 -16.11 12.70 31.08
C TRP A 73 -17.18 11.79 31.69
N ARG A 74 -17.26 10.53 31.24
CA ARG A 74 -18.23 9.57 31.76
C ARG A 74 -18.00 9.27 33.24
N ALA A 75 -16.76 9.16 33.70
CA ALA A 75 -16.45 8.95 35.11
C ALA A 75 -16.96 10.09 36.01
N ASN A 76 -16.94 11.33 35.51
CA ASN A 76 -17.47 12.50 36.23
C ASN A 76 -19.02 12.55 36.21
N GLN A 77 -19.65 12.08 35.12
CA GLN A 77 -21.11 12.04 34.97
C GLN A 77 -21.77 10.89 35.75
N ASP A 78 -21.09 9.74 35.86
CA ASP A 78 -21.52 8.61 36.70
C ASP A 78 -21.71 9.02 38.17
N GLN A 79 -21.16 10.18 38.59
CA GLN A 79 -21.33 10.73 39.93
C GLN A 79 -22.70 11.38 40.20
N GLN A 80 -23.50 11.69 39.15
CA GLN A 80 -24.68 12.57 39.25
C GLN A 80 -26.04 11.87 39.14
N ASP A 81 -26.11 10.59 38.74
CA ASP A 81 -27.40 9.92 38.48
C ASP A 81 -27.42 8.45 38.99
N TRP A 82 -27.29 8.28 40.31
CA TRP A 82 -26.90 7.00 40.92
C TRP A 82 -28.00 5.94 41.10
N GLN A 83 -29.28 6.33 41.25
CA GLN A 83 -30.30 5.36 41.73
C GLN A 83 -31.07 4.66 40.61
N LEU A 84 -31.45 5.35 39.53
CA LEU A 84 -32.13 4.74 38.37
C LEU A 84 -31.16 3.94 37.49
N ILE A 85 -29.92 4.42 37.37
CA ILE A 85 -28.87 3.77 36.58
C ILE A 85 -28.38 2.48 37.24
N ALA A 86 -28.33 2.40 38.57
CA ALA A 86 -27.82 1.21 39.28
C ALA A 86 -28.65 -0.05 39.02
N ALA A 87 -29.99 0.04 39.03
CA ALA A 87 -30.86 -1.11 38.79
C ALA A 87 -30.79 -1.61 37.33
N GLN A 88 -30.80 -0.70 36.35
CA GLN A 88 -30.66 -1.05 34.93
C GLN A 88 -29.25 -1.56 34.60
N ARG A 89 -28.20 -1.02 35.24
CA ARG A 89 -26.83 -1.51 35.11
C ARG A 89 -26.67 -2.92 35.61
N GLN A 90 -27.31 -3.29 36.72
CA GLN A 90 -27.20 -4.64 37.24
C GLN A 90 -27.83 -5.67 36.30
N ASP A 91 -29.03 -5.39 35.76
CA ASP A 91 -29.68 -6.27 34.78
C ASP A 91 -28.88 -6.38 33.47
N LEU A 92 -28.37 -5.26 32.95
CA LEU A 92 -27.50 -5.25 31.76
C LEU A 92 -26.17 -5.96 32.01
N ALA A 93 -25.54 -5.76 33.16
CA ALA A 93 -24.31 -6.45 33.53
C ALA A 93 -24.53 -7.97 33.63
N ASN A 94 -25.64 -8.39 34.23
CA ASN A 94 -26.03 -9.80 34.33
C ASN A 94 -26.29 -10.43 32.95
N LYS A 95 -26.71 -9.66 31.94
CA LYS A 95 -26.85 -10.11 30.54
C LYS A 95 -25.55 -10.09 29.76
N ILE A 96 -24.72 -9.06 29.94
CA ILE A 96 -23.42 -8.91 29.25
C ILE A 96 -22.45 -9.99 29.72
N GLN A 97 -22.38 -10.27 31.02
CA GLN A 97 -21.41 -11.20 31.58
C GLN A 97 -21.45 -12.60 30.95
N PRO A 98 -22.60 -13.30 30.81
CA PRO A 98 -22.67 -14.59 30.14
C PRO A 98 -22.38 -14.50 28.64
N LEU A 99 -22.85 -13.46 27.95
CA LEU A 99 -22.56 -13.26 26.52
C LEU A 99 -21.07 -13.03 26.27
N GLN A 100 -20.39 -12.30 27.16
CA GLN A 100 -18.96 -12.05 27.08
C GLN A 100 -18.18 -13.34 27.36
N ALA A 101 -18.63 -14.16 28.31
CA ALA A 101 -18.04 -15.47 28.58
C ALA A 101 -18.19 -16.41 27.36
N GLU A 102 -19.37 -16.44 26.74
CA GLU A 102 -19.62 -17.22 25.53
C GLU A 102 -18.75 -16.73 24.35
N LEU A 103 -18.70 -15.41 24.12
CA LEU A 103 -17.84 -14.82 23.10
C LEU A 103 -16.37 -15.17 23.32
N ASN A 104 -15.89 -15.10 24.56
CA ASN A 104 -14.52 -15.48 24.91
C ASN A 104 -14.26 -16.96 24.63
N GLN A 105 -15.20 -17.84 24.97
CA GLN A 105 -15.10 -19.27 24.69
C GLN A 105 -15.09 -19.55 23.18
N LEU A 106 -15.96 -18.91 22.40
CA LEU A 106 -15.99 -19.02 20.95
C LEU A 106 -14.68 -18.53 20.31
N ASN A 107 -14.15 -17.41 20.78
CA ASN A 107 -12.86 -16.90 20.33
C ASN A 107 -11.69 -17.82 20.69
N GLN A 108 -11.69 -18.40 21.89
CA GLN A 108 -10.70 -19.41 22.30
C GLN A 108 -10.78 -20.66 21.42
N ASN A 109 -11.98 -21.18 21.18
CA ASN A 109 -12.19 -22.34 20.30
C ASN A 109 -11.72 -22.04 18.86
N ARG A 110 -12.04 -20.85 18.34
CA ARG A 110 -11.56 -20.39 17.03
C ARG A 110 -10.03 -20.35 16.99
N TYR A 111 -9.42 -19.74 18.01
CA TYR A 111 -7.97 -19.63 18.10
C TYR A 111 -7.31 -21.00 18.22
N GLN A 112 -7.85 -21.93 19.02
CA GLN A 112 -7.33 -23.29 19.16
C GLN A 112 -7.37 -24.03 17.82
N ARG A 113 -8.49 -23.99 17.09
CA ARG A 113 -8.61 -24.61 15.75
C ARG A 113 -7.58 -24.06 14.75
N LEU A 114 -7.35 -22.76 14.79
CA LEU A 114 -6.40 -22.07 13.90
C LEU A 114 -4.98 -21.99 14.47
N SER A 115 -4.72 -22.55 15.66
CA SER A 115 -3.46 -22.32 16.38
C SER A 115 -2.25 -22.86 15.62
N THR A 116 -2.40 -24.01 14.96
CA THR A 116 -1.34 -24.58 14.10
C THR A 116 -1.04 -23.67 12.91
N PHE A 117 -2.08 -23.15 12.24
CA PHE A 117 -1.91 -22.19 11.15
C PHE A 117 -1.23 -20.90 11.62
N TYR A 118 -1.69 -20.31 12.73
CA TYR A 118 -1.10 -19.08 13.26
C TYR A 118 0.35 -19.27 13.71
N LYS A 119 0.69 -20.42 14.32
CA LYS A 119 2.07 -20.76 14.67
C LYS A 119 2.96 -20.91 13.43
N ALA A 120 2.50 -21.63 12.41
CA ALA A 120 3.24 -21.80 11.15
C ALA A 120 3.44 -20.46 10.43
N ARG A 121 2.39 -19.63 10.38
CA ARG A 121 2.45 -18.27 9.83
C ARG A 121 3.45 -17.41 10.59
N GLN A 122 3.43 -17.43 11.92
CA GLN A 122 4.38 -16.68 12.75
C GLN A 122 5.82 -17.16 12.52
N GLN A 123 6.04 -18.47 12.44
CA GLN A 123 7.37 -19.04 12.15
C GLN A 123 7.89 -18.59 10.77
N TYR A 124 7.02 -18.57 9.76
CA TYR A 124 7.35 -18.07 8.43
C TYR A 124 7.75 -16.59 8.46
N TYR A 125 6.94 -15.71 9.08
CA TYR A 125 7.29 -14.29 9.16
C TYR A 125 8.51 -14.02 10.05
N ASN A 126 8.72 -14.78 11.12
CA ASN A 126 9.96 -14.70 11.92
C ASN A 126 11.18 -15.09 11.08
N TYR A 127 11.07 -16.15 10.28
CA TYR A 127 12.12 -16.57 9.35
C TYR A 127 12.44 -15.48 8.32
N LEU A 128 11.40 -14.88 7.72
CA LEU A 128 11.58 -13.74 6.80
C LEU A 128 12.29 -12.59 7.51
N TYR A 129 11.85 -12.21 8.71
CA TYR A 129 12.48 -11.12 9.48
C TYR A 129 13.98 -11.35 9.77
N GLU A 130 14.40 -12.60 9.97
CA GLU A 130 15.79 -12.96 10.25
C GLU A 130 16.67 -13.13 8.99
N LYS A 131 16.07 -13.60 7.88
CA LYS A 131 16.82 -13.98 6.66
C LYS A 131 16.72 -12.96 5.54
N ASP A 132 15.58 -12.32 5.41
CA ASP A 132 15.27 -11.42 4.31
C ASP A 132 14.20 -10.41 4.78
N ARG A 133 14.68 -9.36 5.45
CA ARG A 133 13.81 -8.28 5.94
C ARG A 133 13.08 -7.58 4.80
N ASP A 134 13.66 -7.57 3.60
CA ASP A 134 13.06 -6.93 2.45
C ASP A 134 11.87 -7.77 1.97
N ALA A 135 11.98 -9.10 1.94
CA ALA A 135 10.86 -10.05 1.71
C ALA A 135 9.66 -9.90 2.67
N TRP A 136 9.84 -9.27 3.84
CA TRP A 136 8.77 -9.01 4.80
C TRP A 136 7.88 -7.82 4.39
N PHE A 137 8.37 -6.94 3.51
CA PHE A 137 7.68 -5.73 3.03
C PHE A 137 7.18 -5.84 1.58
N VAL A 138 7.31 -7.01 0.94
CA VAL A 138 7.10 -7.16 -0.52
C VAL A 138 5.62 -7.24 -0.87
N LEU A 139 4.99 -6.08 -0.92
CA LEU A 139 3.88 -5.82 -1.83
C LEU A 139 4.14 -4.53 -2.60
N ASP A 140 5.34 -4.46 -3.17
CA ASP A 140 5.75 -3.37 -4.04
C ASP A 140 4.77 -3.27 -5.22
N PRO A 141 4.16 -2.09 -5.44
CA PRO A 141 3.34 -1.84 -6.61
C PRO A 141 4.06 -2.25 -7.89
N VAL A 142 3.30 -2.80 -8.85
CA VAL A 142 3.83 -3.21 -10.15
C VAL A 142 3.36 -2.25 -11.23
N ILE A 143 4.22 -2.00 -12.22
CA ILE A 143 3.83 -1.38 -13.50
C ILE A 143 3.86 -2.45 -14.57
N THR A 144 2.82 -2.47 -15.39
CA THR A 144 2.79 -3.21 -16.63
C THR A 144 2.71 -2.26 -17.81
N VAL A 145 3.60 -2.46 -18.78
CA VAL A 145 3.52 -1.85 -20.10
C VAL A 145 2.83 -2.85 -21.01
N HIS A 146 1.60 -2.56 -21.39
CA HIS A 146 0.78 -3.35 -22.31
C HIS A 146 0.75 -2.66 -23.68
N PRO A 147 0.51 -3.36 -24.80
CA PRO A 147 0.42 -2.71 -26.13
C PRO A 147 -0.53 -1.52 -26.24
N ASP A 148 -1.56 -1.44 -25.39
CA ASP A 148 -2.61 -0.41 -25.45
C ASP A 148 -2.56 0.63 -24.31
N GLU A 149 -1.93 0.30 -23.19
CA GLU A 149 -1.90 1.15 -22.00
C GLU A 149 -0.73 0.82 -21.07
N VAL A 150 -0.37 1.76 -20.20
CA VAL A 150 0.47 1.49 -19.01
C VAL A 150 -0.45 1.40 -17.81
N PHE A 151 -0.37 0.33 -17.03
CA PHE A 151 -1.16 0.23 -15.80
C PHE A 151 -0.33 -0.08 -14.57
N PHE A 152 -0.81 0.41 -13.43
CA PHE A 152 -0.21 0.30 -12.11
C PHE A 152 -1.11 -0.57 -11.24
N GLU A 153 -0.54 -1.55 -10.55
CA GLU A 153 -1.29 -2.43 -9.66
C GLU A 153 -0.65 -2.47 -8.29
N CYS A 154 -1.46 -2.51 -7.24
CA CYS A 154 -0.97 -2.56 -5.87
C CYS A 154 -1.96 -3.28 -4.95
N PHE A 155 -1.44 -3.77 -3.83
CA PHE A 155 -2.22 -4.21 -2.69
C PHE A 155 -2.12 -3.19 -1.55
N SER A 156 -3.12 -3.18 -0.68
CA SER A 156 -3.05 -2.45 0.59
C SER A 156 -2.06 -3.11 1.56
N GLN A 157 -1.60 -2.38 2.56
CA GLN A 157 -0.63 -2.90 3.56
C GLN A 157 -1.16 -4.11 4.33
N ASP A 158 -2.47 -4.22 4.47
CA ASP A 158 -3.15 -5.34 5.12
C ASP A 158 -3.62 -6.42 4.13
N GLU A 159 -3.22 -6.31 2.86
CA GLU A 159 -3.54 -7.23 1.75
C GLU A 159 -5.04 -7.41 1.49
N SER A 160 -5.89 -6.55 2.06
CA SER A 160 -7.34 -6.67 1.99
C SER A 160 -7.94 -6.07 0.72
N SER A 161 -7.22 -5.15 0.08
CA SER A 161 -7.69 -4.36 -1.04
C SER A 161 -6.71 -4.41 -2.20
N TYR A 162 -7.26 -4.41 -3.41
CA TYR A 162 -6.53 -4.41 -4.67
C TYR A 162 -6.86 -3.14 -5.46
N GLY A 163 -5.84 -2.43 -5.94
CA GLY A 163 -5.99 -1.25 -6.77
C GLY A 163 -5.33 -1.45 -8.13
N ARG A 164 -6.02 -1.04 -9.20
CA ARG A 164 -5.45 -0.93 -10.55
C ARG A 164 -5.75 0.44 -11.14
N LEU A 165 -4.72 1.13 -11.63
CA LEU A 165 -4.83 2.36 -12.38
C LEU A 165 -4.31 2.14 -13.80
N GLY A 166 -5.17 2.24 -14.81
CA GLY A 166 -4.79 2.22 -16.22
C GLY A 166 -4.60 3.63 -16.78
N ALA A 167 -3.51 3.85 -17.49
CA ALA A 167 -3.23 5.05 -18.27
C ALA A 167 -3.10 4.66 -19.75
N SER A 168 -4.16 4.91 -20.51
CA SER A 168 -4.15 4.80 -21.98
C SER A 168 -3.05 5.66 -22.59
N TYR A 169 -2.50 5.22 -23.71
CA TYR A 169 -1.50 5.98 -24.47
C TYR A 169 -1.96 7.38 -24.92
N GLU A 170 -3.28 7.61 -25.04
CA GLU A 170 -3.85 8.93 -25.30
C GLU A 170 -3.65 9.95 -24.16
N VAL A 171 -3.27 9.48 -22.96
CA VAL A 171 -2.93 10.32 -21.81
C VAL A 171 -1.57 11.01 -22.02
N PHE A 172 -0.73 10.49 -22.92
CA PHE A 172 0.60 10.99 -23.22
C PHE A 172 0.62 11.77 -24.54
N LYS A 173 1.41 12.84 -24.61
CA LYS A 173 1.59 13.66 -25.83
C LYS A 173 2.57 13.04 -26.81
N THR A 174 3.64 12.46 -26.26
CA THR A 174 4.75 11.89 -27.02
C THR A 174 5.14 10.60 -26.34
N ILE A 175 5.11 9.50 -27.07
CA ILE A 175 5.58 8.18 -26.61
C ILE A 175 6.75 7.81 -27.51
N LYS A 176 7.88 7.43 -26.90
CA LYS A 176 9.05 6.91 -27.63
C LYS A 176 8.91 5.39 -27.81
N GLU A 177 10.02 4.70 -28.04
CA GLU A 177 10.04 3.24 -28.02
C GLU A 177 9.69 2.71 -26.62
N PHE A 178 9.01 1.57 -26.58
CA PHE A 178 8.66 0.86 -25.35
C PHE A 178 8.75 -0.64 -25.58
N ALA A 179 9.01 -1.40 -24.50
CA ALA A 179 8.94 -2.85 -24.49
C ALA A 179 7.90 -3.31 -23.47
N CYS A 180 7.02 -4.19 -23.92
CA CYS A 180 5.95 -4.73 -23.09
C CYS A 180 6.49 -5.67 -22.02
N GLY A 181 5.91 -5.59 -20.82
CA GLY A 181 6.24 -6.45 -19.70
C GLY A 181 5.80 -5.84 -18.38
N THR A 182 6.11 -6.51 -17.27
CA THR A 182 5.69 -6.12 -15.92
C THR A 182 6.88 -6.07 -14.98
N THR A 183 7.06 -4.93 -14.31
CA THR A 183 8.11 -4.72 -13.32
C THR A 183 7.56 -4.23 -11.99
N ASN A 184 8.23 -4.56 -10.90
CA ASN A 184 8.00 -3.94 -9.60
C ASN A 184 8.58 -2.51 -9.57
N ILE A 185 8.02 -1.65 -8.72
CA ILE A 185 8.52 -0.31 -8.42
C ILE A 185 8.78 -0.19 -6.92
N ASP A 186 9.89 0.44 -6.55
CA ASP A 186 10.06 1.00 -5.21
C ASP A 186 9.10 2.21 -5.00
N TYR A 187 7.95 1.94 -4.41
CA TYR A 187 6.94 2.95 -4.12
C TYR A 187 7.20 3.61 -2.77
N SER A 188 8.09 4.60 -2.78
CA SER A 188 8.43 5.37 -1.58
C SER A 188 7.49 6.56 -1.33
N ALA A 189 7.40 7.03 -0.08
CA ALA A 189 6.70 8.28 0.25
C ALA A 189 7.28 9.50 -0.50
N ALA A 190 8.57 9.45 -0.85
CA ALA A 190 9.21 10.48 -1.67
C ALA A 190 8.60 10.51 -3.08
N LEU A 191 8.43 9.35 -3.73
CA LEU A 191 7.80 9.24 -5.05
C LEU A 191 6.36 9.80 -5.04
N TYR A 192 5.57 9.50 -4.01
CA TYR A 192 4.23 10.05 -3.87
C TYR A 192 4.20 11.59 -3.82
N ASN A 193 5.10 12.19 -3.04
CA ASN A 193 5.20 13.66 -2.95
C ASN A 193 5.54 14.30 -4.30
N GLU A 194 6.26 13.60 -5.18
CA GLU A 194 6.57 14.07 -6.53
C GLU A 194 5.36 14.01 -7.46
N PHE A 195 4.50 12.98 -7.35
CA PHE A 195 3.21 12.98 -8.05
C PHE A 195 2.38 14.20 -7.65
N GLN A 196 2.37 14.58 -6.37
CA GLN A 196 1.66 15.78 -5.90
C GLN A 196 2.17 17.09 -6.52
N LYS A 197 3.39 17.11 -7.06
CA LYS A 197 3.98 18.29 -7.72
C LYS A 197 3.65 18.38 -9.21
N ILE A 198 2.99 17.37 -9.79
CA ILE A 198 2.54 17.42 -11.19
C ILE A 198 1.60 18.62 -11.39
N ARG A 199 1.91 19.47 -12.38
CA ARG A 199 1.13 20.66 -12.74
C ARG A 199 0.97 20.74 -14.26
N SER A 200 -0.06 21.42 -14.73
CA SER A 200 -0.34 21.60 -16.17
C SER A 200 0.71 22.44 -16.91
N TYR A 201 1.36 23.38 -16.21
CA TYR A 201 2.37 24.27 -16.78
C TYR A 201 3.80 23.67 -16.76
N LYS A 202 3.99 22.50 -16.16
CA LYS A 202 5.30 21.84 -16.03
C LYS A 202 5.31 20.59 -16.91
N THR A 203 6.33 20.44 -17.74
CA THR A 203 6.50 19.23 -18.54
C THR A 203 6.86 18.07 -17.61
N THR A 204 6.06 17.01 -17.62
CA THR A 204 6.32 15.81 -16.81
C THR A 204 6.64 14.66 -17.74
N GLN A 205 7.86 14.13 -17.63
CA GLN A 205 8.29 12.95 -18.36
C GLN A 205 8.21 11.73 -17.46
N PHE A 206 7.50 10.71 -17.93
CA PHE A 206 7.34 9.43 -17.28
C PHE A 206 8.27 8.43 -17.96
N GLU A 207 9.25 7.92 -17.22
CA GLU A 207 10.29 7.02 -17.74
C GLU A 207 10.43 5.78 -16.87
N ILE A 208 10.10 4.62 -17.44
CA ILE A 208 10.47 3.31 -16.90
C ILE A 208 11.82 2.96 -17.51
N ASP A 209 12.86 2.99 -16.67
CA ASP A 209 14.26 3.09 -17.09
C ASP A 209 14.74 1.82 -17.83
N PRO A 210 15.09 1.90 -19.13
CA PRO A 210 15.67 0.77 -19.87
C PRO A 210 17.08 0.42 -19.38
N SER A 211 17.79 1.35 -18.74
CA SER A 211 19.20 1.18 -18.36
C SER A 211 19.37 0.23 -17.18
N GLY A 212 18.28 -0.16 -16.50
CA GLY A 212 18.24 -1.28 -15.55
C GLY A 212 18.88 -2.55 -16.12
N PHE A 213 18.77 -2.78 -17.43
CA PHE A 213 19.17 -4.03 -18.08
C PHE A 213 20.58 -4.03 -18.70
N GLU A 214 21.32 -2.91 -18.67
CA GLU A 214 22.68 -2.93 -19.24
C GLU A 214 23.64 -3.67 -18.29
N VAL A 215 24.05 -4.87 -18.69
CA VAL A 215 25.17 -5.60 -18.08
C VAL A 215 26.44 -4.79 -18.37
N LYS A 216 27.14 -4.31 -17.33
CA LYS A 216 28.53 -3.87 -17.48
C LYS A 216 29.35 -5.11 -17.83
N THR A 217 29.61 -5.33 -19.11
CA THR A 217 30.66 -6.23 -19.56
C THR A 217 31.97 -5.67 -19.01
N THR A 218 32.59 -6.40 -18.08
CA THR A 218 33.99 -6.20 -17.73
C THR A 218 34.82 -7.13 -18.59
#